data_AF-X0WZS6-F1
#
_entry.id   AF-X0WZS6-F1
#
_cell.length_a   1.000
_cell.length_b   1.000
_cell.length_c   1.000
_cell.angle_alpha   90.00
_cell.angle_beta   90.00
_cell.angle_gamma   90.00
#
_symmetry.space_group_name_H-M   'P 1'
#
loop_
_entity.id
_entity.type
_entity.pdbx_description
1 polymer ?
#
loop_
_entity_poly.entity_id
_entity_poly.type
_entity_poly.pdbx_seq_one_letter_code
_entity_poly.pdbx_strand_id
1 'polypeptide(L)'
;MKRNKILRDYFNTVVFSKDHLKLLQEKRERSKILLDMFVKEGLNPFIYGSIARGDIHEDSDIDIVIVQSIASYQIEIILERNGYNNYFREILMATPRDTVKLYIYLNELESITIPLSKFDKKSIEFYDFGGK
;
A
#
# COMPACT_ATOMS: atom_id res chain seq x y z
N MET A 1 12.97 -8.88 -41.33
CA MET A 1 12.41 -8.45 -40.03
C MET A 1 10.99 -7.90 -40.24
N LYS A 2 9.96 -8.61 -39.76
CA LYS A 2 8.59 -8.06 -39.73
C LYS A 2 8.58 -6.85 -38.78
N ARG A 3 8.17 -5.69 -39.28
CA ARG A 3 7.91 -4.51 -38.45
C ARG A 3 6.73 -4.84 -37.54
N ASN A 4 6.97 -5.01 -36.24
CA ASN A 4 5.88 -5.14 -35.27
C ASN A 4 5.03 -3.87 -35.35
N LYS A 5 3.75 -4.03 -35.66
CA LYS A 5 2.77 -2.96 -35.79
C LYS A 5 2.42 -2.51 -34.37
N ILE A 6 3.19 -1.58 -33.82
CA ILE A 6 2.88 -0.96 -32.53
C ILE A 6 1.55 -0.21 -32.73
N LEU A 7 0.48 -0.69 -32.10
CA LEU A 7 -0.81 0.01 -32.05
C LEU A 7 -0.58 1.33 -31.31
N ARG A 8 -0.58 2.43 -32.05
CA ARG A 8 -0.26 3.77 -31.53
C ARG A 8 -1.36 4.34 -30.63
N ASP A 9 -2.58 3.81 -30.75
CA ASP A 9 -3.76 4.29 -30.03
C ASP A 9 -4.56 3.08 -29.49
N TYR A 10 -4.19 2.59 -28.31
CA TYR A 10 -4.95 1.57 -27.58
C TYR A 10 -5.65 2.22 -26.40
N PHE A 11 -6.86 2.73 -26.65
CA PHE A 11 -7.74 3.22 -25.59
C PHE A 11 -8.71 2.12 -25.19
N ASN A 12 -8.68 1.71 -23.93
CA ASN A 12 -9.69 0.82 -23.36
C ASN A 12 -10.61 1.65 -22.45
N THR A 13 -11.92 1.53 -22.63
CA THR A 13 -12.90 2.17 -21.75
C THR A 13 -13.34 1.14 -20.72
N VAL A 14 -13.11 1.43 -19.45
CA VAL A 14 -13.56 0.60 -18.33
C VAL A 14 -14.77 1.26 -17.70
N VAL A 15 -15.88 0.52 -17.58
CA VAL A 15 -17.11 0.98 -16.91
C VAL A 15 -17.27 0.19 -15.63
N PHE A 16 -17.21 0.86 -14.49
CA PHE A 16 -17.40 0.23 -13.19
C PHE A 16 -18.89 0.01 -12.90
N SER A 17 -19.23 -1.18 -12.40
CA SER A 17 -20.57 -1.47 -11.90
C SER A 17 -20.84 -0.74 -10.59
N LYS A 18 -22.11 -0.66 -10.18
CA LYS A 18 -22.47 -0.12 -8.86
C LYS A 18 -21.83 -0.91 -7.72
N ASP A 19 -21.76 -2.24 -7.85
CA ASP A 19 -21.16 -3.12 -6.85
C ASP A 19 -19.65 -2.87 -6.73
N HIS A 20 -18.96 -2.66 -7.85
CA HIS A 20 -17.54 -2.27 -7.86
C HIS A 20 -17.32 -0.96 -7.11
N LEU A 21 -18.13 0.06 -7.40
CA LEU A 21 -18.01 1.36 -6.74
C LEU A 21 -18.31 1.28 -5.24
N LYS A 22 -19.29 0.46 -4.85
CA LYS A 22 -19.62 0.20 -3.46
C LYS A 22 -18.46 -0.49 -2.73
N LEU A 23 -17.90 -1.55 -3.31
CA LEU A 23 -16.75 -2.26 -2.75
C LEU A 23 -15.54 -1.33 -2.62
N LEU A 24 -15.30 -0.46 -3.60
CA LEU A 24 -14.21 0.51 -3.57
C LEU A 24 -14.40 1.52 -2.44
N GLN A 25 -15.64 1.98 -2.23
CA GLN A 25 -15.96 2.84 -1.11
C GLN A 25 -15.74 2.14 0.23
N GLU A 26 -16.21 0.91 0.39
CA GLU A 26 -16.02 0.13 1.63
C GLU A 26 -14.54 -0.08 1.96
N LYS A 27 -13.72 -0.51 0.98
CA LYS A 27 -12.28 -0.67 1.18
C LYS A 27 -11.60 0.65 1.50
N ARG A 28 -11.98 1.76 0.86
CA ARG A 28 -11.40 3.10 1.14
C ARG A 28 -11.78 3.64 2.52
N GLU A 29 -13.01 3.41 2.98
CA GLU A 29 -13.40 3.76 4.36
C GLU A 29 -12.59 2.95 5.37
N ARG A 30 -12.39 1.65 5.12
CA ARG A 30 -11.51 0.83 5.95
C ARG A 30 -10.07 1.33 5.93
N SER A 31 -9.52 1.66 4.77
CA SER A 31 -8.19 2.26 4.64
C SER A 31 -8.08 3.55 5.44
N LYS A 32 -9.09 4.43 5.36
CA LYS A 32 -9.10 5.70 6.09
C LYS A 32 -8.99 5.50 7.60
N ILE A 33 -9.71 4.53 8.17
CA ILE A 33 -9.62 4.19 9.60
C ILE A 33 -8.18 3.80 9.97
N LEU A 34 -7.54 2.98 9.14
CA LEU A 34 -6.16 2.54 9.36
C LEU A 34 -5.15 3.68 9.21
N LEU A 35 -5.32 4.57 8.22
CA LEU A 35 -4.48 5.74 8.03
C LEU A 35 -4.61 6.73 9.20
N ASP A 36 -5.84 7.01 9.64
CA ASP A 36 -6.14 7.95 10.73
C ASP A 36 -5.45 7.57 12.03
N MET A 37 -5.23 6.27 12.27
CA MET A 37 -4.46 5.74 13.40
C MET A 37 -3.06 6.37 13.49
N PHE A 38 -2.34 6.41 12.36
CA PHE A 38 -0.98 6.90 12.29
C PHE A 38 -0.94 8.43 12.11
N VAL A 39 -1.92 9.02 11.43
CA VAL A 39 -2.04 10.48 11.27
C VAL A 39 -2.18 11.18 12.63
N LYS A 40 -2.97 10.60 13.55
CA LYS A 40 -3.12 11.14 14.92
C LYS A 40 -1.81 11.17 15.72
N GLU A 41 -0.85 10.34 15.34
CA GLU A 41 0.48 10.23 15.94
C GLU A 41 1.52 11.09 15.18
N GLY A 42 1.08 11.92 14.24
CA GLY A 42 1.94 12.85 13.47
C GLY A 42 2.63 12.21 12.26
N LEU A 43 2.20 11.02 11.84
CA LEU A 43 2.76 10.34 10.67
C LEU A 43 1.94 10.66 9.40
N ASN A 44 2.56 10.41 8.25
CA ASN A 44 1.99 10.65 6.92
C ASN A 44 1.91 9.32 6.16
N PRO A 45 1.05 8.38 6.61
CA PRO A 45 0.81 7.14 5.88
C PRO A 45 0.03 7.43 4.59
N PHE A 46 0.11 6.52 3.63
CA PHE A 46 -0.76 6.54 2.46
C PHE A 46 -0.99 5.11 1.95
N ILE A 47 -2.09 4.92 1.21
CA ILE A 47 -2.32 3.68 0.47
C ILE A 47 -1.67 3.76 -0.90
N TYR A 48 -1.30 2.61 -1.45
CA TYR A 48 -0.90 2.49 -2.84
C TYR A 48 -1.56 1.24 -3.45
N GLY A 49 -1.36 0.99 -4.74
CA GLY A 49 -1.84 -0.23 -5.36
C GLY A 49 -3.28 -0.13 -5.85
N SER A 50 -3.99 -1.25 -5.83
CA SER A 50 -5.29 -1.42 -6.47
C SER A 50 -6.36 -0.49 -5.90
N ILE A 51 -6.40 -0.29 -4.58
CA ILE A 51 -7.40 0.59 -3.93
C ILE A 51 -7.19 2.06 -4.30
N ALA A 52 -5.94 2.48 -4.39
CA ALA A 52 -5.59 3.85 -4.75
C ALA A 52 -5.97 4.14 -6.21
N ARG A 53 -5.66 3.21 -7.13
CA ARG A 53 -6.01 3.28 -8.55
C ARG A 53 -7.49 3.02 -8.86
N GLY A 54 -8.17 2.24 -8.02
CA GLY A 54 -9.58 1.85 -8.18
C GLY A 54 -9.83 0.54 -8.95
N ASP A 55 -8.78 -0.19 -9.38
CA ASP A 55 -8.86 -1.51 -10.02
C ASP A 55 -8.91 -2.65 -8.98
N ILE A 56 -10.04 -2.76 -8.28
CA ILE A 56 -10.19 -3.70 -7.15
C ILE A 56 -11.13 -4.88 -7.43
N HIS A 57 -11.00 -5.91 -6.60
CA HIS A 57 -11.90 -7.04 -6.42
C HIS A 57 -12.04 -7.35 -4.92
N GLU A 58 -12.85 -8.35 -4.55
CA GLU A 58 -13.15 -8.68 -3.16
C GLU A 58 -11.88 -8.99 -2.35
N ASP A 59 -10.99 -9.79 -2.94
CA ASP A 59 -9.70 -10.19 -2.35
C ASP A 59 -8.57 -9.15 -2.53
N SER A 60 -8.88 -7.90 -2.89
CA SER A 60 -7.83 -6.88 -3.05
C SER A 60 -7.31 -6.42 -1.68
N ASP A 61 -5.99 -6.41 -1.53
CA ASP A 61 -5.31 -6.00 -0.30
C ASP A 61 -5.41 -4.49 -0.04
N ILE A 62 -5.42 -4.12 1.24
CA ILE A 62 -5.20 -2.77 1.74
C ILE A 62 -3.73 -2.65 2.15
N ASP A 63 -2.93 -2.12 1.24
CA ASP A 63 -1.52 -1.85 1.47
C ASP A 63 -1.29 -0.41 1.91
N ILE A 64 -0.79 -0.24 3.13
CA ILE A 64 -0.41 1.05 3.70
C ILE A 64 1.11 1.14 3.72
N VAL A 65 1.65 2.31 3.40
CA VAL A 65 3.08 2.58 3.54
C VAL A 65 3.33 3.88 4.30
N ILE A 66 4.37 3.85 5.12
CA ILE A 66 4.88 5.02 5.85
C ILE A 66 6.32 5.25 5.41
N VAL A 67 6.55 6.18 4.48
CA VAL A 67 7.89 6.46 3.92
C VAL A 67 8.83 7.16 4.91
N GLN A 68 8.26 7.78 5.95
CA GLN A 68 9.04 8.44 6.98
C GLN A 68 9.91 7.43 7.74
N SER A 69 11.15 7.82 8.06
CA SER A 69 12.01 7.00 8.91
C SER A 69 11.48 7.05 10.34
N ILE A 70 10.96 5.92 10.80
CA ILE A 70 10.40 5.72 12.13
C ILE A 70 10.94 4.41 12.70
N ALA A 71 11.23 4.40 14.00
CA ALA A 71 11.66 3.16 14.63
C ALA A 71 10.50 2.17 14.68
N SER A 72 10.75 0.90 14.34
CA SER A 72 9.70 -0.13 14.22
C SER A 72 8.85 -0.27 15.49
N TYR A 73 9.47 -0.18 16.68
CA TYR A 73 8.76 -0.27 17.96
C TYR A 73 7.70 0.83 18.15
N GLN A 74 7.86 2.00 17.52
CA GLN A 74 6.86 3.06 17.61
C GLN A 74 5.59 2.68 16.85
N ILE A 75 5.73 2.01 15.70
CA ILE A 75 4.59 1.47 14.94
C ILE A 75 3.86 0.41 15.78
N GLU A 76 4.61 -0.46 16.45
CA GLU A 76 4.03 -1.51 17.31
C GLU A 76 3.24 -0.93 18.48
N ILE A 77 3.75 0.11 19.14
CA ILE A 77 3.02 0.82 20.21
C ILE A 77 1.71 1.44 19.69
N ILE A 78 1.74 2.03 18.50
CA ILE A 78 0.55 2.62 17.89
C ILE A 78 -0.48 1.53 17.59
N LEU A 79 -0.04 0.39 17.05
CA LEU A 79 -0.90 -0.77 16.78
C LEU A 79 -1.55 -1.31 18.07
N GLU A 80 -0.76 -1.53 19.12
CA GLU A 80 -1.25 -2.02 20.41
C GLU A 80 -2.30 -1.08 21.03
N ARG A 81 -2.05 0.24 21.02
CA ARG A 81 -3.00 1.26 21.49
C ARG A 81 -4.33 1.25 20.75
N ASN A 82 -4.34 0.78 19.50
CA ASN A 82 -5.52 0.68 18.66
C ASN A 82 -6.10 -0.74 18.60
N GLY A 83 -5.67 -1.63 19.50
CA GLY A 83 -6.22 -2.97 19.68
C GLY A 83 -5.65 -4.04 18.75
N TYR A 84 -4.59 -3.73 17.99
CA TYR A 84 -3.92 -4.70 17.12
C TYR A 84 -2.83 -5.43 17.90
N ASN A 85 -3.19 -6.56 18.50
CA ASN A 85 -2.29 -7.35 19.35
C ASN A 85 -1.79 -8.64 18.68
N ASN A 86 -2.40 -9.03 17.55
CA ASN A 86 -2.04 -10.22 16.80
C ASN A 86 -1.77 -9.83 15.34
N TYR A 87 -0.50 -9.78 14.95
CA TYR A 87 -0.06 -9.45 13.61
C TYR A 87 1.24 -10.19 13.29
N PHE A 88 1.45 -10.45 12.01
CA PHE A 88 2.66 -11.10 11.51
C PHE A 88 3.66 -10.06 11.00
N ARG A 89 4.95 -10.32 11.19
CA ARG A 89 6.04 -9.42 10.77
C ARG A 89 6.96 -10.16 9.83
N GLU A 90 7.32 -9.49 8.74
CA GLU A 90 8.23 -10.01 7.74
C GLU A 90 9.21 -8.92 7.32
N ILE A 91 10.51 -9.23 7.30
CA ILE A 91 11.51 -8.32 6.75
C ILE A 91 11.78 -8.75 5.31
N LEU A 92 11.57 -7.82 4.38
CA LEU A 92 11.68 -8.08 2.95
C LEU A 92 12.76 -7.19 2.32
N MET A 93 13.58 -7.83 1.49
CA MET A 93 14.58 -7.18 0.64
C MET A 93 14.63 -7.95 -0.68
N ALA A 94 13.98 -7.39 -1.72
CA ALA A 94 13.82 -8.08 -3.00
C ALA A 94 15.16 -8.28 -3.74
N THR A 95 16.06 -7.31 -3.64
CA THR A 95 17.43 -7.42 -4.14
C THR A 95 18.41 -6.83 -3.11
N PRO A 96 19.71 -7.22 -3.13
CA PRO A 96 20.71 -6.69 -2.19
C PRO A 96 20.91 -5.17 -2.22
N ARG A 97 20.41 -4.48 -3.25
CA ARG A 97 20.48 -3.01 -3.37
C ARG A 97 19.20 -2.32 -2.94
N ASP A 98 18.11 -3.06 -2.76
CA ASP A 98 16.85 -2.48 -2.36
C ASP A 98 16.88 -2.05 -0.90
N THR A 99 16.00 -1.11 -0.58
CA THR A 99 15.79 -0.73 0.82
C THR A 99 15.14 -1.89 1.56
N VAL A 100 15.68 -2.21 2.73
CA VAL A 100 15.10 -3.21 3.63
C VAL A 100 13.80 -2.66 4.19
N LYS A 101 12.71 -3.42 4.04
CA LYS A 101 11.37 -3.04 4.48
C LYS A 101 10.89 -4.00 5.56
N LEU A 102 10.16 -3.49 6.53
CA LEU A 102 9.36 -4.29 7.44
C LEU A 102 7.92 -4.25 6.95
N TYR A 103 7.38 -5.43 6.67
CA TYR A 103 5.97 -5.69 6.43
C TYR A 103 5.32 -6.16 7.73
N ILE A 104 4.19 -5.55 8.06
CA ILE A 104 3.37 -5.90 9.21
C ILE A 104 1.98 -6.23 8.68
N TYR A 105 1.59 -7.50 8.77
CA TYR A 105 0.29 -7.99 8.32
C TYR A 105 -0.68 -8.01 9.50
N LEU A 106 -1.69 -7.14 9.46
CA LEU A 106 -2.75 -7.07 10.48
C LEU A 106 -3.76 -8.21 10.33
N ASN A 107 -3.93 -8.68 9.10
CA ASN A 107 -4.63 -9.89 8.69
C ASN A 107 -4.21 -10.23 7.25
N GLU A 108 -4.90 -11.17 6.61
CA GLU A 108 -4.59 -11.64 5.25
C GLU A 108 -4.68 -10.57 4.16
N LEU A 109 -5.49 -9.51 4.37
CA LEU A 109 -5.77 -8.48 3.37
C LEU A 109 -5.34 -7.07 3.81
N GLU A 110 -4.66 -6.92 4.94
CA GLU A 110 -4.27 -5.61 5.49
C GLU A 110 -2.81 -5.63 5.89
N SER A 111 -2.01 -4.82 5.19
CA SER A 111 -0.57 -4.77 5.38
C SER A 111 -0.08 -3.34 5.61
N ILE A 112 0.97 -3.21 6.43
CA ILE A 112 1.69 -1.96 6.66
C ILE A 112 3.16 -2.18 6.31
N THR A 113 3.69 -1.34 5.43
CA THR A 113 5.08 -1.34 5.02
C THR A 113 5.80 -0.12 5.60
N ILE A 114 6.91 -0.36 6.30
CA ILE A 114 7.80 0.71 6.75
C ILE A 114 9.25 0.46 6.30
N PRO A 115 10.02 1.50 5.96
CA PRO A 115 11.45 1.38 5.70
C PRO A 115 12.23 1.09 6.99
N LEU A 116 13.07 0.06 6.99
CA LEU A 116 14.08 -0.17 8.04
C LEU A 116 15.40 0.55 7.75
N SER A 117 15.62 0.95 6.51
CA SER A 117 16.70 1.85 6.09
C SER A 117 16.13 2.95 5.20
N LYS A 118 16.87 4.04 4.99
CA LYS A 118 16.37 5.18 4.19
C LYS A 118 15.97 4.70 2.79
N PHE A 119 14.73 4.98 2.36
CA PHE A 119 14.33 4.70 0.98
C PHE A 119 15.24 5.42 0.00
N ASP A 120 15.73 4.67 -0.98
CA ASP A 120 16.34 5.24 -2.16
C ASP A 120 15.26 5.84 -3.09
N LYS A 121 15.71 6.64 -4.07
CA LYS A 121 14.80 7.32 -5.00
C LYS A 121 13.87 6.32 -5.71
N LYS A 122 14.41 5.18 -6.14
CA LYS A 122 13.63 4.15 -6.85
C LYS A 122 12.56 3.53 -5.97
N SER A 123 12.86 3.27 -4.69
CA SER A 123 11.87 2.74 -3.73
C SER A 123 10.73 3.72 -3.50
N ILE A 124 10.99 5.03 -3.52
CA ILE A 124 9.93 6.05 -3.42
C ILE A 124 9.09 6.07 -4.70
N GLU A 125 9.75 6.15 -5.87
CA GLU A 125 9.09 6.21 -7.18
C GLU A 125 8.22 4.97 -7.43
N PHE A 126 8.58 3.80 -6.90
CA PHE A 126 7.73 2.61 -6.95
C PHE A 126 6.31 2.88 -6.44
N TYR A 127 6.17 3.61 -5.34
CA TYR A 127 4.85 3.95 -4.79
C TYR A 127 4.11 4.98 -5.65
N ASP A 128 4.84 5.95 -6.22
CA ASP A 128 4.27 6.96 -7.13
C ASP A 128 3.71 6.28 -8.40
N PHE A 129 4.45 5.32 -8.98
CA PHE A 129 3.96 4.51 -10.10
C PHE A 129 2.83 3.54 -9.69
N GLY A 130 2.83 3.11 -8.43
CA GLY A 130 1.80 2.24 -7.85
C GLY A 130 0.45 2.92 -7.67
N GLY A 131 0.36 4.23 -7.89
CA GLY A 131 -0.86 5.03 -7.78
C GLY A 131 -1.11 5.58 -6.37
N LYS A 132 -0.05 5.81 -5.59
CA LYS A 132 -0.08 6.57 -4.34
C LYS A 132 -0.88 7.88 -4.44
#